data_AF-A0A1R3JZM4-F1
#
_entry.id   AF-A0A1R3JZM4-F1
#
_cell.length_a   1.000
_cell.length_b   1.000
_cell.length_c   1.000
_cell.angle_alpha   90.00
_cell.angle_beta   90.00
_cell.angle_gamma   90.00
#
_symmetry.space_group_name_H-M   'P 1'
#
loop_
_entity.id
_entity.type
_entity.pdbx_description
1 polymer ?
#
loop_
_entity_poly.entity_id
_entity_poly.type
_entity_poly.pdbx_seq_one_letter_code
_entity_poly.pdbx_strand_id
1 'polypeptide(L)'
;MKCDLFKGHWIPDLKGSQYTNSSCTTIPTSKNCFHHGRKDRDFLNWRWKPDQCDLPRFNPERFLELVRGKKLAFIGDSVARNHMESLLCLLSKVETPKDEYKDEQDRKRIWYFPDHDFTLMILWTQFLVVGEERLVNGSSSGIFDLHLDQIDQEWSKDLPGLDYVIISDAHWFFRPIFLHDATGIVGCVYCNDPNVKDYGVGFALKMAFRSALNHINNCKRCRVKVTLVRTFSPAHFEDGFWNTGGRCNRTSPLSEREINLKSNEWELRGLQMEEIEMARKAGEKTGKRFGILDVTRAMLMRPDGHPGEFWGNKWMKGYNDCVHWCLPGPIDVWNDFLMAILRREAASVS
;
A
#
# COMPACT_ATOMS: atom_id res chain seq x y z
N MET A 1 3.21 -17.49 -23.75
CA MET A 1 2.56 -16.18 -23.51
C MET A 1 2.91 -15.70 -22.11
N LYS A 2 3.25 -14.43 -21.94
CA LYS A 2 3.55 -13.82 -20.63
C LYS A 2 2.21 -13.47 -19.97
N CYS A 3 1.80 -14.21 -18.94
CA CYS A 3 0.52 -13.97 -18.26
C CYS A 3 0.54 -12.66 -17.48
N ASP A 4 -0.44 -11.79 -17.77
CA ASP A 4 -0.77 -10.63 -16.95
C ASP A 4 -1.58 -11.09 -15.72
N LEU A 5 -0.98 -10.97 -14.54
CA LEU A 5 -1.60 -11.39 -13.28
C LEU A 5 -2.68 -10.43 -12.80
N PHE A 6 -2.67 -9.18 -13.29
CA PHE A 6 -3.46 -8.09 -12.73
C PHE A 6 -4.73 -7.81 -13.53
N LYS A 7 -4.89 -8.49 -14.68
CA LYS A 7 -6.12 -8.51 -15.47
C LYS A 7 -6.87 -9.83 -15.26
N GLY A 8 -8.08 -9.72 -14.74
CA GLY A 8 -8.88 -10.85 -14.31
C GLY A 8 -10.17 -10.41 -13.62
N HIS A 9 -10.76 -11.35 -12.89
CA HIS A 9 -12.01 -11.17 -12.15
C HIS A 9 -11.99 -11.97 -10.85
N TRP A 10 -12.86 -11.60 -9.91
CA TRP A 10 -13.07 -12.36 -8.69
C TRP A 10 -14.02 -13.53 -8.93
N ILE A 11 -13.67 -14.70 -8.40
CA ILE A 11 -14.52 -15.89 -8.43
C ILE A 11 -14.71 -16.45 -7.01
N PRO A 12 -15.84 -17.11 -6.73
CA PRO A 12 -16.04 -17.78 -5.45
C PRO A 12 -14.93 -18.81 -5.17
N ASP A 13 -14.50 -18.88 -3.91
CA ASP A 13 -13.55 -19.88 -3.42
C ASP A 13 -13.94 -20.38 -2.03
N LEU A 14 -14.38 -21.64 -1.99
CA LEU A 14 -14.79 -22.33 -0.77
C LEU A 14 -13.64 -22.60 0.20
N LYS A 15 -12.38 -22.42 -0.20
CA LYS A 15 -11.23 -22.47 0.72
C LYS A 15 -11.18 -21.29 1.69
N GLY A 16 -11.86 -20.18 1.37
CA GLY A 16 -11.96 -19.00 2.25
C GLY A 16 -10.63 -18.31 2.56
N SER A 17 -10.60 -17.58 3.68
CA SER A 17 -9.40 -16.92 4.19
C SER A 17 -8.37 -17.90 4.74
N GLN A 18 -7.08 -17.56 4.63
CA GLN A 18 -6.00 -18.43 5.11
C GLN A 18 -5.78 -18.38 6.63
N TYR A 19 -6.32 -17.35 7.28
CA TYR A 19 -6.25 -17.14 8.71
C TYR A 19 -7.58 -16.54 9.19
N THR A 20 -7.74 -16.49 10.50
CA THR A 20 -8.88 -15.89 11.19
C THR A 20 -8.38 -14.89 12.23
N ASN A 21 -9.31 -14.17 12.85
CA ASN A 21 -9.02 -13.31 14.00
C ASN A 21 -8.49 -14.07 15.23
N SER A 22 -8.66 -15.40 15.29
CA SER A 22 -8.12 -16.24 16.36
C SER A 22 -6.77 -16.86 16.02
N SER A 23 -6.47 -17.09 14.73
CA SER A 23 -5.21 -17.73 14.32
C SER A 23 -4.07 -16.73 14.07
N CYS A 24 -4.37 -15.47 13.77
CA CYS A 24 -3.35 -14.42 13.69
C CYS A 24 -3.46 -13.46 14.88
N THR A 25 -2.54 -13.58 15.83
CA THR A 25 -2.50 -12.75 17.04
C THR A 25 -1.94 -11.35 16.81
N THR A 26 -1.33 -11.10 15.64
CA THR A 26 -0.74 -9.81 15.28
C THR A 26 -1.69 -8.88 14.52
N ILE A 27 -2.96 -9.27 14.29
CA ILE A 27 -3.94 -8.39 13.63
C ILE A 27 -4.16 -7.15 14.50
N PRO A 28 -3.94 -5.93 13.96
CA PRO A 28 -4.26 -4.72 14.69
C PRO A 28 -5.75 -4.62 14.96
N THR A 29 -6.11 -4.12 16.15
CA THR A 29 -7.50 -3.92 16.56
C THR A 29 -8.31 -3.18 15.49
N SER A 30 -7.78 -2.08 14.93
CA SER A 30 -8.46 -1.26 13.93
C SER A 30 -8.72 -1.93 12.57
N LYS A 31 -8.11 -3.11 12.30
CA LYS A 31 -8.34 -3.91 11.09
C LYS A 31 -9.01 -5.25 11.39
N ASN A 32 -9.25 -5.56 12.66
CA ASN A 32 -9.94 -6.76 13.10
C ASN A 32 -11.46 -6.56 13.11
N CYS A 33 -12.07 -6.60 11.93
CA CYS A 33 -13.49 -6.33 11.76
C CYS A 33 -14.39 -7.27 12.58
N PHE A 34 -13.99 -8.54 12.72
CA PHE A 34 -14.72 -9.53 13.50
C PHE A 34 -14.65 -9.27 15.00
N HIS A 35 -13.52 -8.77 15.50
CA HIS A 35 -13.41 -8.31 16.89
C HIS A 35 -14.37 -7.15 17.19
N HIS A 36 -14.65 -6.31 16.19
CA HIS A 36 -15.61 -5.22 16.30
C HIS A 36 -17.06 -5.59 15.94
N GLY A 37 -17.35 -6.88 15.76
CA GLY A 37 -18.72 -7.37 15.63
C GLY A 37 -19.25 -7.46 14.21
N ARG A 38 -18.41 -7.32 13.17
CA ARG A 38 -18.81 -7.60 11.78
C ARG A 38 -19.27 -9.05 11.66
N LYS A 39 -20.45 -9.27 11.06
CA LYS A 39 -21.10 -10.60 11.00
C LYS A 39 -21.06 -11.24 9.61
N ASP A 40 -21.13 -10.43 8.55
CA ASP A 40 -21.03 -10.93 7.19
C ASP A 40 -19.62 -11.48 6.93
N ARG A 41 -19.55 -12.61 6.22
CA ARG A 41 -18.30 -13.34 5.97
C ARG A 41 -18.09 -13.68 4.50
N ASP A 42 -19.07 -13.43 3.65
CA ASP A 42 -19.04 -13.85 2.25
C ASP A 42 -17.90 -13.19 1.48
N PHE A 43 -17.48 -11.98 1.88
CA PHE A 43 -16.32 -11.29 1.31
C PHE A 43 -14.99 -12.06 1.49
N LEU A 44 -14.90 -13.01 2.43
CA LEU A 44 -13.72 -13.87 2.61
C LEU A 44 -13.66 -15.03 1.60
N ASN A 45 -14.76 -15.35 0.93
CA ASN A 45 -14.91 -16.55 0.10
C ASN A 45 -14.69 -16.25 -1.39
N TRP A 46 -13.72 -15.38 -1.69
CA TRP A 46 -13.39 -14.95 -3.05
C TRP A 46 -11.90 -15.09 -3.32
N ARG A 47 -11.55 -15.49 -4.54
CA ARG A 47 -10.17 -15.45 -5.04
C ARG A 47 -10.10 -14.70 -6.35
N TRP A 48 -8.96 -14.05 -6.59
CA TRP A 48 -8.68 -13.46 -7.89
C TRP A 48 -8.27 -14.53 -8.90
N LYS A 49 -8.83 -14.45 -10.11
CA LYS A 49 -8.46 -15.31 -11.23
C LYS A 49 -8.01 -14.44 -12.40
N PRO A 50 -6.71 -14.44 -12.75
CA PRO A 50 -6.25 -13.83 -13.98
C PRO A 50 -6.91 -14.48 -15.21
N ASP A 51 -7.13 -13.70 -16.28
CA ASP A 51 -7.84 -14.19 -17.47
C ASP A 51 -7.07 -15.31 -18.21
N GLN A 52 -5.74 -15.26 -18.14
CA GLN A 52 -4.85 -16.05 -19.01
C GLN A 52 -4.06 -17.13 -18.26
N CYS A 53 -4.13 -17.17 -16.92
CA CYS A 53 -3.42 -18.15 -16.13
C CYS A 53 -3.99 -18.27 -14.71
N ASP A 54 -3.48 -19.23 -13.96
CA ASP A 54 -3.75 -19.35 -12.54
C ASP A 54 -2.80 -18.49 -11.71
N LEU A 55 -3.37 -17.87 -10.67
CA LEU A 55 -2.61 -17.28 -9.57
C LEU A 55 -2.66 -18.26 -8.39
N PRO A 56 -1.54 -18.92 -8.04
CA PRO A 56 -1.49 -19.76 -6.85
C PRO A 56 -1.72 -18.91 -5.60
N ARG A 57 -2.48 -19.45 -4.63
CA ARG A 57 -2.59 -18.87 -3.30
C ARG A 57 -1.21 -18.75 -2.65
N PHE A 58 -1.03 -17.68 -1.87
CA PHE A 58 0.16 -17.42 -1.10
C PHE A 58 0.49 -18.63 -0.23
N ASN A 59 1.73 -19.10 -0.32
CA ASN A 59 2.25 -20.16 0.52
C ASN A 59 3.33 -19.58 1.44
N PRO A 60 3.07 -19.50 2.75
CA PRO A 60 3.97 -18.81 3.68
C PRO A 60 5.31 -19.52 3.84
N GLU A 61 5.36 -20.87 3.80
CA GLU A 61 6.63 -21.59 3.92
C GLU A 61 7.58 -21.23 2.78
N ARG A 62 7.10 -21.32 1.53
CA ARG A 62 7.90 -20.97 0.35
C ARG A 62 8.24 -19.49 0.29
N PHE A 63 7.38 -18.62 0.80
CA PHE A 63 7.71 -17.20 0.87
C PHE A 63 8.85 -16.96 1.85
N LEU A 64 8.79 -17.51 3.07
CA LEU A 64 9.85 -17.40 4.06
C LEU A 64 11.18 -17.97 3.54
N GLU A 65 11.17 -19.10 2.83
CA GLU A 65 12.37 -19.62 2.15
C GLU A 65 12.90 -18.66 1.08
N LEU A 66 12.01 -18.03 0.30
CA LEU A 66 12.40 -17.06 -0.72
C LEU A 66 13.06 -15.82 -0.11
N VAL A 67 12.64 -15.41 1.10
CA VAL A 67 13.15 -14.21 1.79
C VAL A 67 14.13 -14.51 2.91
N ARG A 68 14.58 -15.77 3.05
CA ARG A 68 15.55 -16.20 4.06
C ARG A 68 16.82 -15.34 4.04
N GLY A 69 17.23 -14.84 5.20
CA GLY A 69 18.43 -14.01 5.36
C GLY A 69 18.32 -12.60 4.76
N LYS A 70 17.10 -12.09 4.51
CA LYS A 70 16.87 -10.81 3.81
C LYS A 70 16.02 -9.86 4.63
N LYS A 71 16.02 -8.59 4.21
CA LYS A 71 15.15 -7.54 4.78
C LYS A 71 14.20 -6.99 3.74
N LEU A 72 12.92 -6.99 4.06
CA LEU A 72 11.84 -6.46 3.24
C LEU A 72 11.14 -5.32 3.99
N ALA A 73 11.05 -4.15 3.36
CA ALA A 73 10.30 -3.02 3.90
C ALA A 73 9.13 -2.64 3.01
N PHE A 74 8.00 -2.38 3.65
CA PHE A 74 6.93 -1.58 3.09
C PHE A 74 7.22 -0.11 3.40
N ILE A 75 7.16 0.75 2.39
CA ILE A 75 7.37 2.20 2.51
C ILE A 75 6.10 2.90 2.03
N GLY A 76 5.44 3.68 2.89
CA GLY A 76 4.21 4.36 2.50
C GLY A 76 3.24 4.69 3.61
N ASP A 77 2.01 4.98 3.22
CA ASP A 77 0.92 5.39 4.11
C ASP A 77 0.34 4.24 4.95
N SER A 78 -0.79 4.50 5.61
CA SER A 78 -1.47 3.51 6.46
C SER A 78 -2.00 2.29 5.69
N VAL A 79 -2.21 2.40 4.37
CA VAL A 79 -2.59 1.26 3.53
C VAL A 79 -1.35 0.44 3.14
N ALA A 80 -0.16 1.05 3.07
CA ALA A 80 1.10 0.30 3.01
C ALA A 80 1.29 -0.57 4.27
N ARG A 81 1.03 -0.02 5.45
CA ARG A 81 1.01 -0.78 6.71
C ARG A 81 -0.01 -1.91 6.68
N ASN A 82 -1.22 -1.66 6.20
CA ASN A 82 -2.27 -2.67 6.12
C ASN A 82 -1.85 -3.90 5.26
N HIS A 83 -1.09 -3.67 4.18
CA HIS A 83 -0.50 -4.76 3.38
C HIS A 83 0.55 -5.54 4.17
N MET A 84 1.47 -4.84 4.84
CA MET A 84 2.48 -5.47 5.69
C MET A 84 1.84 -6.35 6.77
N GLU A 85 0.77 -5.88 7.42
CA GLU A 85 0.05 -6.60 8.46
C GLU A 85 -0.66 -7.86 7.95
N SER A 86 -1.24 -7.78 6.74
CA SER A 86 -1.78 -8.97 6.04
C SER A 86 -0.66 -10.00 5.79
N LEU A 87 0.50 -9.57 5.30
CA LEU A 87 1.65 -10.45 5.08
C LEU A 87 2.12 -11.07 6.40
N LEU A 88 2.31 -10.26 7.45
CA LEU A 88 2.72 -10.70 8.78
C LEU A 88 1.79 -11.80 9.32
N CYS A 89 0.47 -11.66 9.13
CA CYS A 89 -0.49 -12.68 9.51
C CYS A 89 -0.39 -13.99 8.73
N LEU A 90 -0.08 -13.92 7.44
CA LEU A 90 0.13 -15.13 6.65
C LEU A 90 1.39 -15.87 7.07
N LEU A 91 2.47 -15.12 7.35
CA LEU A 91 3.77 -15.67 7.76
C LEU A 91 3.74 -16.22 9.19
N SER A 92 2.97 -15.60 10.09
CA SER A 92 2.89 -16.02 11.51
C SER A 92 2.29 -17.42 11.71
N LYS A 93 1.67 -17.98 10.66
CA LYS A 93 1.21 -19.38 10.63
C LYS A 93 2.34 -20.40 10.58
N VAL A 94 3.52 -20.01 10.10
CA VAL A 94 4.69 -20.90 9.95
C VAL A 94 5.66 -20.66 11.10
N GLU A 95 5.86 -19.41 11.46
CA GLU A 95 6.84 -19.03 12.48
C GLU A 95 6.31 -17.84 13.28
N THR A 96 6.47 -17.87 14.60
CA THR A 96 6.08 -16.73 15.45
C THR A 96 7.11 -15.60 15.34
N PRO A 97 6.75 -14.43 14.80
CA PRO A 97 7.67 -13.31 14.68
C PRO A 97 7.90 -12.63 16.03
N LYS A 98 9.08 -12.04 16.20
CA LYS A 98 9.42 -11.14 17.31
C LYS A 98 9.13 -9.69 16.90
N ASP A 99 8.42 -8.95 17.75
CA ASP A 99 8.26 -7.49 17.63
C ASP A 99 9.54 -6.84 18.17
N GLU A 100 10.52 -6.62 17.31
CA GLU A 100 11.87 -6.21 17.70
C GLU A 100 11.96 -4.70 17.98
N TYR A 101 11.17 -3.90 17.26
CA TYR A 101 11.24 -2.45 17.39
C TYR A 101 9.94 -1.78 16.97
N LYS A 102 9.56 -0.77 17.73
CA LYS A 102 8.50 0.18 17.45
C LYS A 102 8.95 1.56 17.92
N ASP A 103 8.94 2.56 17.05
CA ASP A 103 9.19 3.95 17.48
C ASP A 103 7.98 4.57 18.19
N GLU A 104 8.19 5.70 18.85
CA GLU A 104 7.16 6.34 19.69
C GLU A 104 5.91 6.75 18.89
N GLN A 105 6.11 7.23 17.66
CA GLN A 105 5.05 7.66 16.76
C GLN A 105 4.43 6.50 15.97
N ASP A 106 4.89 5.26 16.18
CA ASP A 106 4.52 4.09 15.40
C ASP A 106 4.63 4.37 13.90
N ARG A 107 5.69 5.05 13.44
CA ARG A 107 6.02 5.26 12.03
C ARG A 107 6.95 4.16 11.53
N LYS A 108 7.87 3.68 12.36
CA LYS A 108 8.76 2.56 12.07
C LYS A 108 8.48 1.38 12.99
N ARG A 109 8.22 0.22 12.38
CA ARG A 109 8.06 -1.05 13.12
C ARG A 109 8.79 -2.20 12.43
N ILE A 110 9.43 -3.06 13.22
CA ILE A 110 10.28 -4.15 12.76
C ILE A 110 9.83 -5.46 13.39
N TRP A 111 9.56 -6.44 12.54
CA TRP A 111 9.30 -7.81 12.91
C TRP A 111 10.43 -8.71 12.43
N TYR A 112 10.91 -9.60 13.30
CA TYR A 112 11.97 -10.55 12.98
C TYR A 112 11.48 -11.98 13.07
N PHE A 113 11.86 -12.79 12.10
CA PHE A 113 11.60 -14.21 11.99
C PHE A 113 12.92 -14.97 12.19
N PRO A 114 13.27 -15.37 13.44
CA PRO A 114 14.51 -16.06 13.78
C PRO A 114 14.86 -17.30 12.94
N ASP A 115 13.90 -18.19 12.67
CA ASP A 115 14.16 -19.47 11.99
C ASP A 115 14.50 -19.28 10.51
N HIS A 116 14.06 -18.15 9.93
CA HIS A 116 14.35 -17.76 8.55
C HIS A 116 15.36 -16.63 8.42
N ASP A 117 15.86 -16.08 9.53
CA ASP A 117 16.67 -14.86 9.55
C ASP A 117 16.06 -13.76 8.65
N PHE A 118 14.74 -13.59 8.72
CA PHE A 118 14.01 -12.67 7.86
C PHE A 118 13.51 -11.47 8.66
N THR A 119 13.72 -10.26 8.12
CA THR A 119 13.22 -9.02 8.73
C THR A 119 12.12 -8.42 7.87
N LEU A 120 10.94 -8.20 8.46
CA LEU A 120 9.81 -7.51 7.87
C LEU A 120 9.63 -6.13 8.53
N MET A 121 9.56 -5.07 7.72
CA MET A 121 9.52 -3.69 8.21
C MET A 121 8.36 -2.92 7.60
N ILE A 122 7.81 -1.97 8.36
CA ILE A 122 7.04 -0.85 7.85
C ILE A 122 7.79 0.45 8.16
N LEU A 123 7.97 1.26 7.13
CA LEU A 123 8.54 2.60 7.19
C LEU A 123 7.45 3.56 6.71
N TRP A 124 6.68 4.07 7.66
CA TRP A 124 5.52 4.88 7.36
C TRP A 124 5.92 6.29 6.96
N THR A 125 5.27 6.79 5.92
CA THR A 125 5.42 8.15 5.41
C THR A 125 4.06 8.62 4.87
N GLN A 126 3.83 9.92 4.88
CA GLN A 126 2.63 10.53 4.32
C GLN A 126 2.75 10.77 2.81
N PHE A 127 3.95 11.10 2.31
CA PHE A 127 4.09 11.57 0.93
C PHE A 127 5.36 11.10 0.18
N LEU A 128 6.20 10.24 0.78
CA LEU A 128 7.52 9.78 0.31
C LEU A 128 8.61 10.87 0.28
N VAL A 129 8.23 12.11 -0.01
CA VAL A 129 9.06 13.32 0.09
C VAL A 129 8.77 14.06 1.40
N VAL A 130 9.59 15.04 1.74
CA VAL A 130 9.38 15.86 2.95
C VAL A 130 8.03 16.58 2.84
N GLY A 131 7.17 16.33 3.83
CA GLY A 131 5.87 16.96 3.98
C GLY A 131 5.71 17.50 5.38
N GLU A 132 5.43 18.80 5.50
CA GLU A 132 5.29 19.49 6.78
C GLU A 132 3.87 20.03 6.92
N GLU A 133 3.22 19.79 8.07
CA GLU A 133 1.90 20.37 8.33
C GLU A 133 2.05 21.82 8.77
N ARG A 134 1.33 22.74 8.12
CA ARG A 134 1.25 24.13 8.56
C ARG A 134 0.52 24.23 9.89
N LEU A 135 1.09 25.02 10.79
CA LEU A 135 0.44 25.38 12.04
C LEU A 135 -0.22 26.75 11.89
N VAL A 136 -1.49 26.85 12.26
CA VAL A 136 -2.24 28.11 12.34
C VAL A 136 -2.56 28.37 13.80
N ASN A 137 -2.04 29.47 14.36
CA ASN A 137 -2.17 29.81 15.77
C ASN A 137 -1.76 28.66 16.73
N GLY A 138 -0.70 27.92 16.36
CA GLY A 138 -0.20 26.78 17.14
C GLY A 138 -1.00 25.48 17.01
N SER A 139 -2.04 25.45 16.17
CA SER A 139 -2.84 24.24 15.90
C SER A 139 -2.59 23.69 14.50
N SER A 140 -2.64 22.36 14.36
CA SER A 140 -2.64 21.67 13.06
C SER A 140 -3.73 22.20 12.15
N SER A 141 -3.35 22.65 10.95
CA SER A 141 -4.29 23.24 9.97
C SER A 141 -4.88 22.23 8.99
N GLY A 142 -4.28 21.04 8.86
CA GLY A 142 -4.58 20.11 7.78
C GLY A 142 -4.05 20.53 6.40
N ILE A 143 -3.32 21.65 6.30
CA ILE A 143 -2.64 22.13 5.10
C ILE A 143 -1.18 21.71 5.18
N PHE A 144 -0.61 21.20 4.09
CA PHE A 144 0.76 20.70 4.05
C PHE A 144 1.64 21.48 3.07
N ASP A 145 2.91 21.66 3.41
CA ASP A 145 3.98 22.04 2.50
C ASP A 145 4.73 20.78 2.07
N LEU A 146 4.77 20.53 0.76
CA LEU A 146 5.37 19.33 0.18
C LEU A 146 6.57 19.68 -0.68
N HIS A 147 7.77 19.29 -0.24
CA HIS A 147 9.04 19.60 -0.91
C HIS A 147 9.40 18.49 -1.90
N LEU A 148 9.08 18.70 -3.17
CA LEU A 148 9.21 17.67 -4.22
C LEU A 148 10.66 17.29 -4.52
N ASP A 149 11.62 18.15 -4.18
CA ASP A 149 13.05 17.96 -4.36
C ASP A 149 13.75 17.29 -3.16
N GLN A 150 13.03 17.06 -2.05
CA GLN A 150 13.60 16.54 -0.80
C GLN A 150 12.95 15.23 -0.38
N ILE A 151 13.76 14.18 -0.20
CA ILE A 151 13.29 12.88 0.26
C ILE A 151 13.15 12.86 1.78
N ASP A 152 12.05 12.29 2.27
CA ASP A 152 11.85 12.07 3.69
C ASP A 152 12.94 11.11 4.23
N GLN A 153 13.72 11.62 5.19
CA GLN A 153 14.83 10.90 5.79
C GLN A 153 14.37 9.77 6.71
N GLU A 154 13.12 9.80 7.20
CA GLU A 154 12.62 8.80 8.14
C GLU A 154 12.56 7.40 7.55
N TRP A 155 12.20 7.27 6.26
CA TRP A 155 12.26 5.98 5.58
C TRP A 155 13.56 5.77 4.80
N SER A 156 14.13 6.83 4.21
CA SER A 156 15.25 6.66 3.28
C SER A 156 16.57 6.29 3.96
N LYS A 157 16.76 6.65 5.24
CA LYS A 157 17.94 6.27 6.04
C LYS A 157 18.13 4.76 6.19
N ASP A 158 17.06 3.98 6.11
CA ASP A 158 17.09 2.53 6.24
C ASP A 158 17.41 1.80 4.92
N LEU A 159 17.27 2.46 3.76
CA LEU A 159 17.48 1.86 2.44
C LEU A 159 18.81 1.09 2.27
N PRO A 160 19.96 1.54 2.82
CA PRO A 160 21.22 0.80 2.71
C PRO A 160 21.15 -0.64 3.23
N GLY A 161 20.26 -0.92 4.19
CA GLY A 161 20.11 -2.22 4.82
C GLY A 161 19.05 -3.14 4.19
N LEU A 162 18.32 -2.69 3.16
CA LEU A 162 17.17 -3.40 2.61
C LEU A 162 17.51 -4.22 1.35
N ASP A 163 16.88 -5.38 1.20
CA ASP A 163 16.96 -6.22 -0.01
C ASP A 163 15.75 -6.01 -0.92
N TYR A 164 14.57 -5.88 -0.31
CA TYR A 164 13.29 -5.72 -0.99
C TYR A 164 12.57 -4.48 -0.49
N VAL A 165 11.99 -3.72 -1.42
CA VAL A 165 11.16 -2.56 -1.11
C VAL A 165 9.82 -2.71 -1.81
N ILE A 166 8.72 -2.53 -1.07
CA ILE A 166 7.39 -2.31 -1.63
C ILE A 166 6.97 -0.89 -1.26
N ILE A 167 6.94 0.00 -2.25
CA ILE A 167 6.57 1.41 -2.06
C ILE A 167 5.12 1.63 -2.51
N SER A 168 4.35 2.36 -1.71
CA SER A 168 2.96 2.69 -2.05
C SER A 168 2.43 3.86 -1.24
N ASP A 169 1.89 4.87 -1.91
CA ASP A 169 1.37 6.08 -1.29
C ASP A 169 0.32 6.72 -2.21
N ALA A 170 -0.64 7.44 -1.64
CA ALA A 170 -1.59 8.31 -2.37
C ALA A 170 -2.64 8.97 -1.46
N HIS A 171 -3.06 8.32 -0.36
CA HIS A 171 -4.26 8.75 0.36
C HIS A 171 -4.11 10.12 1.03
N TRP A 172 -2.88 10.49 1.40
CA TRP A 172 -2.60 11.80 1.98
C TRP A 172 -2.60 12.94 0.97
N PHE A 173 -2.41 12.64 -0.33
CA PHE A 173 -2.38 13.64 -1.40
C PHE A 173 -3.76 14.28 -1.65
N PHE A 174 -4.84 13.71 -1.12
CA PHE A 174 -6.19 14.29 -1.16
C PHE A 174 -6.41 15.34 -0.06
N ARG A 175 -5.50 16.29 0.08
CA ARG A 175 -5.52 17.39 1.08
C ARG A 175 -5.08 18.70 0.43
N PRO A 176 -5.38 19.85 1.06
CA PRO A 176 -4.76 21.10 0.70
C PRO A 176 -3.23 21.01 0.86
N ILE A 177 -2.50 21.15 -0.24
CA ILE A 177 -1.04 21.02 -0.27
C ILE A 177 -0.45 22.17 -1.10
N PHE A 178 0.59 22.81 -0.58
CA PHE A 178 1.47 23.69 -1.36
C PHE A 178 2.70 22.91 -1.80
N LEU A 179 3.01 22.96 -3.09
CA LEU A 179 4.11 22.23 -3.70
C LEU A 179 5.32 23.15 -3.78
N HIS A 180 6.45 22.67 -3.25
CA HIS A 180 7.72 23.39 -3.24
C HIS A 180 8.79 22.65 -4.02
N ASP A 181 9.70 23.43 -4.60
CA ASP A 181 11.02 22.98 -5.02
C ASP A 181 12.11 23.92 -4.46
N ALA A 182 13.35 23.80 -4.94
CA ALA A 182 14.47 24.64 -4.52
C ALA A 182 14.27 26.15 -4.74
N THR A 183 13.30 26.56 -5.56
CA THR A 183 12.98 27.96 -5.89
C THR A 183 11.80 28.52 -5.08
N GLY A 184 11.06 27.68 -4.36
CA GLY A 184 9.90 28.05 -3.54
C GLY A 184 8.61 27.38 -4.01
N ILE A 185 7.47 28.05 -3.82
CA ILE A 185 6.15 27.52 -4.20
C ILE A 185 6.04 27.46 -5.73
N VAL A 186 5.88 26.26 -6.26
CA VAL A 186 5.70 26.01 -7.70
C VAL A 186 4.25 25.70 -8.08
N GLY A 187 3.40 25.42 -7.11
CA GLY A 187 2.01 25.07 -7.34
C GLY A 187 1.29 24.60 -6.08
N CYS A 188 0.07 24.07 -6.25
CA CYS A 188 -0.69 23.53 -5.14
C CYS A 188 -1.62 22.37 -5.54
N VAL A 189 -2.28 21.79 -4.54
CA VAL A 189 -3.44 20.90 -4.63
C VAL A 189 -4.51 21.46 -3.70
N TYR A 190 -5.72 21.70 -4.18
CA TYR A 190 -6.88 22.14 -3.37
C TYR A 190 -6.64 23.40 -2.53
N CYS A 191 -5.74 24.30 -2.95
CA CYS A 191 -5.40 25.47 -2.16
C CYS A 191 -6.44 26.61 -2.25
N ASN A 192 -7.26 26.63 -3.31
CA ASN A 192 -8.19 27.73 -3.61
C ASN A 192 -7.52 29.13 -3.61
N ASP A 193 -6.22 29.21 -3.87
CA ASP A 193 -5.48 30.45 -3.98
C ASP A 193 -5.40 30.87 -5.46
N PRO A 194 -5.98 32.01 -5.86
CA PRO A 194 -5.99 32.44 -7.26
C PRO A 194 -4.59 32.79 -7.80
N ASN A 195 -3.60 33.00 -6.93
CA ASN A 195 -2.24 33.36 -7.32
C ASN A 195 -1.33 32.13 -7.47
N VAL A 196 -1.78 30.95 -7.05
CA VAL A 196 -1.00 29.71 -7.11
C VAL A 196 -1.72 28.71 -8.01
N LYS A 197 -1.02 28.21 -9.02
CA LYS A 197 -1.58 27.24 -9.95
C LYS A 197 -1.87 25.91 -9.22
N ASP A 198 -3.14 25.49 -9.24
CA ASP A 198 -3.53 24.15 -8.80
C ASP A 198 -3.16 23.13 -9.88
N TYR A 199 -2.25 22.21 -9.55
CA TYR A 199 -1.81 21.14 -10.44
C TYR A 199 -2.56 19.82 -10.18
N GLY A 200 -3.32 19.74 -9.09
CA GLY A 200 -4.09 18.57 -8.70
C GLY A 200 -3.25 17.42 -8.11
N VAL A 201 -4.00 16.46 -7.54
CA VAL A 201 -3.47 15.29 -6.83
C VAL A 201 -2.53 14.46 -7.71
N GLY A 202 -2.92 14.23 -8.98
CA GLY A 202 -2.15 13.42 -9.91
C GLY A 202 -0.73 13.95 -10.13
N PHE A 203 -0.58 15.27 -10.31
CA PHE A 203 0.73 15.89 -10.48
C PHE A 203 1.60 15.74 -9.23
N ALA A 204 1.06 16.08 -8.06
CA ALA A 204 1.79 15.97 -6.79
C ALA A 204 2.26 14.52 -6.53
N LEU A 205 1.37 13.55 -6.74
CA LEU A 205 1.68 12.12 -6.61
C LEU A 205 2.78 11.69 -7.58
N LYS A 206 2.65 12.06 -8.86
CA LYS A 206 3.61 11.75 -9.91
C LYS A 206 5.01 12.24 -9.54
N MET A 207 5.11 13.49 -9.06
CA MET A 207 6.39 14.09 -8.69
C MET A 207 7.00 13.45 -7.44
N ALA A 208 6.20 13.14 -6.43
CA ALA A 208 6.68 12.44 -5.23
C ALA A 208 7.23 11.04 -5.54
N PHE A 209 6.50 10.25 -6.34
CA PHE A 209 6.97 8.93 -6.79
C PHE A 209 8.24 9.06 -7.64
N ARG A 210 8.31 10.04 -8.54
CA ARG A 210 9.52 10.31 -9.33
C ARG A 210 10.73 10.52 -8.45
N SER A 211 10.62 11.40 -7.45
CA SER A 211 11.70 11.71 -6.53
C SER A 211 12.11 10.47 -5.73
N ALA A 212 11.15 9.75 -5.13
CA ALA A 212 11.41 8.57 -4.33
C ALA A 212 12.10 7.45 -5.13
N LEU A 213 11.60 7.16 -6.33
CA LEU A 213 12.17 6.13 -7.20
C LEU A 213 13.55 6.54 -7.75
N ASN A 214 13.75 7.81 -8.10
CA ASN A 214 15.06 8.33 -8.47
C ASN A 214 16.06 8.22 -7.32
N HIS A 215 15.65 8.51 -6.08
CA HIS A 215 16.50 8.36 -4.90
C HIS A 215 16.93 6.90 -4.70
N ILE A 216 15.97 5.96 -4.75
CA ILE A 216 16.28 4.52 -4.69
C ILE A 216 17.23 4.14 -5.82
N ASN A 217 16.98 4.59 -7.05
CA ASN A 217 17.80 4.24 -8.21
C ASN A 217 19.24 4.81 -8.11
N ASN A 218 19.40 6.01 -7.58
CA ASN A 218 20.69 6.69 -7.45
C ASN A 218 21.47 6.30 -6.19
N CYS A 219 20.86 5.58 -5.24
CA CYS A 219 21.54 5.16 -4.01
C CYS A 219 22.64 4.11 -4.28
N LYS A 220 23.90 4.53 -4.37
CA LYS A 220 25.05 3.64 -4.64
C LYS A 220 25.40 2.68 -3.51
N ARG A 221 25.04 3.03 -2.26
CA ARG A 221 25.29 2.22 -1.07
C ARG A 221 24.12 1.27 -0.73
N CYS A 222 23.04 1.30 -1.50
CA CYS A 222 21.86 0.49 -1.25
C CYS A 222 21.99 -0.92 -1.80
N ARG A 223 21.60 -1.90 -0.98
CA ARG A 223 21.57 -3.33 -1.33
C ARG A 223 20.24 -3.77 -1.98
N VAL A 224 19.30 -2.83 -2.14
CA VAL A 224 17.96 -3.09 -2.67
C VAL A 224 18.06 -3.69 -4.06
N LYS A 225 17.61 -4.94 -4.19
CA LYS A 225 17.65 -5.70 -5.45
C LYS A 225 16.39 -5.47 -6.26
N VAL A 226 15.24 -5.48 -5.58
CA VAL A 226 13.92 -5.34 -6.20
C VAL A 226 13.12 -4.27 -5.46
N THR A 227 12.61 -3.31 -6.21
CA THR A 227 11.66 -2.30 -5.76
C THR A 227 10.35 -2.50 -6.50
N LEU A 228 9.27 -2.70 -5.76
CA LEU A 228 7.93 -2.82 -6.31
C LEU A 228 7.11 -1.58 -5.96
N VAL A 229 6.43 -1.00 -6.93
CA VAL A 229 5.35 -0.05 -6.66
C VAL A 229 4.05 -0.83 -6.56
N ARG A 230 3.40 -0.81 -5.38
CA ARG A 230 2.00 -1.25 -5.29
C ARG A 230 1.11 -0.09 -5.73
N THR A 231 0.29 -0.34 -6.75
CA THR A 231 -0.63 0.68 -7.27
C THR A 231 -1.68 1.08 -6.24
N PHE A 232 -2.38 2.17 -6.54
CA PHE A 232 -3.34 2.78 -5.63
C PHE A 232 -4.43 1.79 -5.18
N SER A 233 -4.67 1.76 -3.87
CA SER A 233 -5.79 1.04 -3.30
C SER A 233 -6.99 1.98 -3.25
N PRO A 234 -8.12 1.65 -3.90
CA PRO A 234 -9.30 2.52 -3.90
C PRO A 234 -9.96 2.57 -2.53
N ALA A 235 -10.61 3.70 -2.25
CA ALA A 235 -11.62 3.83 -1.20
C ALA A 235 -13.02 3.70 -1.82
N HIS A 236 -13.99 3.12 -1.11
CA HIS A 236 -15.35 2.92 -1.63
C HIS A 236 -16.38 3.64 -0.78
N PHE A 237 -16.30 4.97 -0.71
CA PHE A 237 -17.34 5.76 -0.06
C PHE A 237 -18.58 5.90 -0.95
N GLU A 238 -19.73 5.66 -0.36
CA GLU A 238 -21.07 5.92 -0.90
C GLU A 238 -21.79 6.93 0.02
N ASP A 239 -22.70 7.72 -0.55
CA ASP A 239 -23.54 8.69 0.16
C ASP A 239 -22.78 9.74 1.00
N GLY A 240 -21.53 10.04 0.64
CA GLY A 240 -20.69 11.04 1.30
C GLY A 240 -19.21 10.73 1.17
N PHE A 241 -18.38 11.50 1.86
CA PHE A 241 -16.94 11.29 1.98
C PHE A 241 -16.59 10.83 3.39
N TRP A 242 -15.31 10.57 3.61
CA TRP A 242 -14.77 10.17 4.92
C TRP A 242 -15.19 11.11 6.06
N ASN A 243 -15.38 12.41 5.81
CA ASN A 243 -15.75 13.42 6.80
C ASN A 243 -17.18 13.97 6.68
N THR A 244 -17.98 13.47 5.74
CA THR A 244 -19.36 13.94 5.52
C THR A 244 -20.41 12.84 5.67
N GLY A 245 -20.07 11.75 6.36
CA GLY A 245 -21.00 10.65 6.66
C GLY A 245 -21.04 9.54 5.60
N GLY A 246 -20.04 9.47 4.72
CA GLY A 246 -19.92 8.41 3.72
C GLY A 246 -19.81 7.02 4.35
N ARG A 247 -20.26 6.01 3.60
CA ARG A 247 -20.38 4.61 4.05
C ARG A 247 -19.86 3.63 3.00
N CYS A 248 -19.66 2.38 3.39
CA CYS A 248 -19.23 1.29 2.51
C CYS A 248 -19.91 0.00 2.93
N ASN A 249 -21.24 -0.03 2.80
CA ASN A 249 -22.08 -1.08 3.38
C ASN A 249 -22.29 -2.27 2.43
N ARG A 250 -21.65 -2.29 1.26
CA ARG A 250 -21.76 -3.42 0.34
C ARG A 250 -21.17 -4.67 0.99
N THR A 251 -21.80 -5.82 0.74
CA THR A 251 -21.39 -7.11 1.31
C THR A 251 -20.98 -8.12 0.24
N SER A 252 -20.97 -7.71 -1.02
CA SER A 252 -20.61 -8.51 -2.19
C SER A 252 -19.71 -7.70 -3.13
N PRO A 253 -18.83 -8.37 -3.90
CA PRO A 253 -17.97 -7.71 -4.86
C PRO A 253 -18.77 -7.14 -6.03
N LEU A 254 -18.15 -6.21 -6.76
CA LEU A 254 -18.62 -5.72 -8.05
C LEU A 254 -18.11 -6.62 -9.17
N SER A 255 -18.86 -6.68 -10.27
CA SER A 255 -18.37 -7.23 -11.53
C SER A 255 -17.48 -6.24 -12.28
N GLU A 256 -16.76 -6.73 -13.28
CA GLU A 256 -15.93 -5.90 -14.16
C GLU A 256 -16.70 -4.81 -14.91
N ARG A 257 -18.03 -4.98 -15.08
CA ARG A 257 -18.89 -4.00 -15.77
C ARG A 257 -19.32 -2.85 -14.87
N GLU A 258 -19.21 -3.03 -13.55
CA GLU A 258 -19.66 -2.07 -12.54
C GLU A 258 -18.53 -1.14 -12.08
N ILE A 259 -17.27 -1.48 -12.35
CA ILE A 259 -16.11 -0.62 -12.01
C ILE A 259 -15.90 0.48 -13.04
N ASN A 260 -15.51 1.66 -12.57
CA ASN A 260 -15.25 2.82 -13.41
C ASN A 260 -13.74 2.94 -13.74
N LEU A 261 -13.35 2.54 -14.95
CA LEU A 261 -11.95 2.65 -15.44
C LEU A 261 -11.58 4.08 -15.92
N LYS A 262 -12.43 5.07 -15.66
CA LYS A 262 -12.16 6.50 -15.87
C LYS A 262 -12.15 7.27 -14.55
N SER A 263 -12.14 6.57 -13.41
CA SER A 263 -12.12 7.20 -12.10
C SER A 263 -10.73 7.75 -11.76
N ASN A 264 -10.68 8.63 -10.74
CA ASN A 264 -9.41 9.15 -10.22
C ASN A 264 -8.48 8.02 -9.77
N GLU A 265 -9.03 6.95 -9.19
CA GLU A 265 -8.26 5.77 -8.78
C GLU A 265 -7.50 5.15 -9.95
N TRP A 266 -8.15 5.04 -11.11
CA TRP A 266 -7.56 4.48 -12.32
C TRP A 266 -6.50 5.41 -12.93
N GLU A 267 -6.71 6.73 -12.85
CA GLU A 267 -5.72 7.73 -13.24
C GLU A 267 -4.46 7.64 -12.37
N LEU A 268 -4.61 7.67 -11.03
CA LEU A 268 -3.47 7.59 -10.10
C LEU A 268 -2.67 6.30 -10.28
N ARG A 269 -3.36 5.17 -10.51
CA ARG A 269 -2.73 3.90 -10.91
C ARG A 269 -1.89 4.08 -12.17
N GLY A 270 -2.42 4.72 -13.21
CA GLY A 270 -1.71 4.98 -14.46
C GLY A 270 -0.43 5.78 -14.24
N LEU A 271 -0.50 6.85 -13.44
CA LEU A 271 0.66 7.69 -13.12
C LEU A 271 1.74 6.93 -12.35
N GLN A 272 1.36 6.10 -11.38
CA GLN A 272 2.30 5.22 -10.66
C GLN A 272 2.97 4.21 -11.59
N MET A 273 2.23 3.67 -12.57
CA MET A 273 2.78 2.78 -13.59
C MET A 273 3.77 3.50 -14.53
N GLU A 274 3.50 4.76 -14.89
CA GLU A 274 4.44 5.57 -15.69
C GLU A 274 5.75 5.81 -14.94
N GLU A 275 5.69 6.23 -13.68
CA GLU A 275 6.89 6.55 -12.90
C GLU A 275 7.75 5.31 -12.62
N ILE A 276 7.15 4.15 -12.31
CA ILE A 276 7.92 2.92 -12.12
C ILE A 276 8.56 2.42 -13.41
N GLU A 277 7.92 2.61 -14.55
CA GLU A 277 8.49 2.24 -15.85
C GLU A 277 9.67 3.14 -16.22
N MET A 278 9.61 4.44 -15.90
CA MET A 278 10.75 5.35 -16.03
C MET A 278 11.90 4.95 -15.11
N ALA A 279 11.61 4.64 -13.85
CA ALA A 279 12.61 4.15 -12.89
C ALA A 279 13.25 2.83 -13.36
N ARG A 280 12.45 1.92 -13.92
CA ARG A 280 12.92 0.65 -14.48
C ARG A 280 13.93 0.87 -15.61
N LYS A 281 13.60 1.70 -16.60
CA LYS A 281 14.52 2.05 -17.70
C LYS A 281 15.81 2.71 -17.20
N ALA A 282 15.71 3.56 -16.19
CA ALA A 282 16.89 4.19 -15.60
C ALA A 282 17.74 3.21 -14.78
N GLY A 283 17.10 2.25 -14.09
CA GLY A 283 17.74 1.26 -13.22
C GLY A 283 18.41 0.10 -13.95
N GLU A 284 18.04 -0.16 -15.21
CA GLU A 284 18.75 -1.12 -16.07
C GLU A 284 20.26 -0.82 -16.16
N LYS A 285 20.66 0.46 -16.08
CA LYS A 285 22.07 0.89 -16.09
C LYS A 285 22.82 0.59 -14.79
N THR A 286 22.12 0.41 -13.68
CA THR A 286 22.69 0.24 -12.33
C THR A 286 22.45 -1.15 -11.75
N GLY A 287 21.81 -2.05 -12.50
CA GLY A 287 21.46 -3.41 -12.07
C GLY A 287 20.28 -3.47 -11.09
N LYS A 288 19.57 -2.35 -10.87
CA LYS A 288 18.41 -2.28 -9.97
C LYS A 288 17.14 -2.67 -10.71
N ARG A 289 16.31 -3.49 -10.07
CA ARG A 289 15.09 -4.03 -10.68
C ARG A 289 13.88 -3.34 -10.10
N PHE A 290 13.06 -2.81 -10.99
CA PHE A 290 11.81 -2.13 -10.65
C PHE A 290 10.64 -2.90 -11.27
N GLY A 291 9.61 -3.13 -10.47
CA GLY A 291 8.42 -3.89 -10.88
C GLY A 291 7.13 -3.27 -10.35
N ILE A 292 6.01 -3.75 -10.87
CA ILE A 292 4.69 -3.31 -10.45
C ILE A 292 3.95 -4.43 -9.73
N LEU A 293 3.29 -4.09 -8.63
CA LEU A 293 2.30 -4.91 -7.94
C LEU A 293 0.94 -4.21 -8.12
N ASP A 294 0.29 -4.48 -9.25
CA ASP A 294 -0.91 -3.74 -9.64
C ASP A 294 -2.18 -4.32 -9.03
N VAL A 295 -2.67 -3.68 -7.97
CA VAL A 295 -3.82 -4.12 -7.18
C VAL A 295 -5.11 -3.39 -7.55
N THR A 296 -5.02 -2.19 -8.11
CA THR A 296 -6.17 -1.26 -8.22
C THR A 296 -7.36 -1.90 -8.92
N ARG A 297 -7.17 -2.60 -10.05
CA ARG A 297 -8.29 -3.24 -10.78
C ARG A 297 -9.02 -4.26 -9.90
N ALA A 298 -8.27 -5.16 -9.27
CA ALA A 298 -8.83 -6.18 -8.40
C ALA A 298 -9.58 -5.52 -7.23
N MET A 299 -9.02 -4.47 -6.65
CA MET A 299 -9.59 -3.85 -5.45
C MET A 299 -10.79 -2.94 -5.75
N LEU A 300 -10.89 -2.34 -6.95
CA LEU A 300 -12.10 -1.60 -7.38
C LEU A 300 -13.35 -2.48 -7.39
N MET A 301 -13.18 -3.79 -7.50
CA MET A 301 -14.27 -4.75 -7.45
C MET A 301 -14.63 -5.19 -6.02
N ARG A 302 -13.96 -4.67 -4.98
CA ARG A 302 -14.09 -5.17 -3.60
C ARG A 302 -14.61 -4.15 -2.59
N PRO A 303 -15.69 -3.39 -2.86
CA PRO A 303 -16.25 -2.49 -1.86
C PRO A 303 -16.72 -3.22 -0.59
N ASP A 304 -16.93 -4.54 -0.67
CA ASP A 304 -17.25 -5.43 0.43
C ASP A 304 -16.11 -5.70 1.42
N GLY A 305 -14.88 -5.33 1.09
CA GLY A 305 -13.70 -5.65 1.91
C GLY A 305 -13.36 -4.66 3.03
N HIS A 306 -14.04 -3.52 3.09
CA HIS A 306 -13.70 -2.44 4.01
C HIS A 306 -14.22 -2.67 5.43
N PRO A 307 -13.55 -2.16 6.48
CA PRO A 307 -14.07 -2.22 7.84
C PRO A 307 -15.43 -1.54 8.03
N GLY A 308 -15.72 -0.45 7.31
CA GLY A 308 -16.95 0.31 7.50
C GLY A 308 -17.01 0.86 8.92
N GLU A 309 -18.04 0.50 9.69
CA GLU A 309 -18.16 0.87 11.11
C GLU A 309 -17.33 -0.05 12.05
N PHE A 310 -16.86 -1.20 11.57
CA PHE A 310 -16.26 -2.26 12.38
C PHE A 310 -14.75 -2.11 12.59
N TRP A 311 -14.30 -0.94 13.03
CA TRP A 311 -12.86 -0.64 13.22
C TRP A 311 -12.50 -0.07 14.59
N GLY A 312 -13.45 -0.14 15.54
CA GLY A 312 -13.18 0.15 16.94
C GLY A 312 -13.05 1.62 17.28
N ASN A 313 -13.60 2.51 16.45
CA ASN A 313 -13.47 3.93 16.66
C ASN A 313 -14.27 4.41 17.87
N LYS A 314 -13.55 4.72 18.96
CA LYS A 314 -14.12 5.30 20.18
C LYS A 314 -14.29 6.82 20.11
N TRP A 315 -13.58 7.50 19.22
CA TRP A 315 -13.38 8.95 19.24
C TRP A 315 -14.16 9.70 18.14
N MET A 316 -14.27 9.14 16.93
CA MET A 316 -15.07 9.71 15.83
C MET A 316 -16.30 8.83 15.56
N LYS A 317 -17.21 8.77 16.53
CA LYS A 317 -18.48 8.04 16.38
C LYS A 317 -19.21 8.50 15.10
N GLY A 318 -19.60 7.56 14.26
CA GLY A 318 -20.28 7.82 12.98
C GLY A 318 -19.39 7.89 11.74
N TYR A 319 -18.05 7.80 11.89
CA TYR A 319 -17.12 7.75 10.76
C TYR A 319 -16.84 6.30 10.34
N ASN A 320 -17.02 6.00 9.05
CA ASN A 320 -16.71 4.70 8.48
C ASN A 320 -15.29 4.69 7.90
N ASP A 321 -14.54 3.62 8.15
CA ASP A 321 -13.29 3.34 7.46
C ASP A 321 -13.58 2.60 6.15
N CYS A 322 -13.67 3.36 5.07
CA CYS A 322 -13.82 2.85 3.71
C CYS A 322 -12.54 3.00 2.88
N VAL A 323 -11.39 3.16 3.56
CA VAL A 323 -10.06 3.32 2.95
C VAL A 323 -9.23 2.06 3.15
N HIS A 324 -9.20 1.55 4.38
CA HIS A 324 -8.43 0.36 4.71
C HIS A 324 -9.24 -0.92 4.52
N TRP A 325 -8.62 -2.06 4.76
CA TRP A 325 -9.19 -3.37 4.50
C TRP A 325 -9.26 -4.20 5.79
N CYS A 326 -10.34 -4.96 5.94
CA CYS A 326 -10.43 -5.97 6.99
C CYS A 326 -9.31 -7.00 6.88
N LEU A 327 -8.85 -7.49 8.03
CA LEU A 327 -7.93 -8.63 8.14
C LEU A 327 -8.62 -9.76 8.94
N PRO A 328 -8.75 -10.99 8.37
CA PRO A 328 -8.52 -11.32 6.96
C PRO A 328 -9.48 -10.59 6.01
N GLY A 329 -9.14 -10.54 4.73
CA GLY A 329 -9.94 -9.83 3.74
C GLY A 329 -9.34 -9.81 2.33
N PRO A 330 -9.93 -9.02 1.41
CA PRO A 330 -9.54 -9.02 0.00
C PRO A 330 -8.09 -8.59 -0.23
N ILE A 331 -7.54 -7.81 0.70
CA ILE A 331 -6.15 -7.38 0.75
C ILE A 331 -5.15 -8.54 0.73
N ASP A 332 -5.54 -9.73 1.19
CA ASP A 332 -4.67 -10.91 1.21
C ASP A 332 -4.20 -11.31 -0.20
N VAL A 333 -4.96 -10.97 -1.26
CA VAL A 333 -4.56 -11.22 -2.65
C VAL A 333 -3.32 -10.42 -3.06
N TRP A 334 -3.02 -9.32 -2.38
CA TRP A 334 -1.80 -8.55 -2.65
C TRP A 334 -0.56 -9.38 -2.38
N ASN A 335 -0.63 -10.29 -1.40
CA ASN A 335 0.44 -11.23 -1.09
C ASN A 335 0.53 -12.35 -2.13
N ASP A 336 -0.59 -12.82 -2.69
CA ASP A 336 -0.58 -13.74 -3.83
C ASP A 336 0.20 -13.13 -5.01
N PHE A 337 -0.08 -11.86 -5.34
CA PHE A 337 0.67 -11.12 -6.37
C PHE A 337 2.14 -10.94 -5.98
N LEU A 338 2.44 -10.51 -4.76
CA LEU A 338 3.80 -10.30 -4.28
C LEU A 338 4.64 -11.56 -4.43
N MET A 339 4.12 -12.71 -3.98
CA MET A 339 4.81 -13.99 -4.09
C MET A 339 5.04 -14.37 -5.56
N ALA A 340 4.03 -14.21 -6.42
CA ALA A 340 4.17 -14.52 -7.85
C ALA A 340 5.24 -13.64 -8.53
N ILE A 341 5.31 -12.35 -8.19
CA ILE A 341 6.31 -11.42 -8.70
C ILE A 341 7.71 -11.81 -8.20
N LEU A 342 7.90 -11.95 -6.88
CA LEU A 342 9.22 -12.25 -6.32
C LEU A 342 9.76 -13.61 -6.80
N ARG A 343 8.89 -14.59 -7.05
CA ARG A 343 9.31 -15.87 -7.68
C ARG A 343 9.80 -15.68 -9.12
N ARG A 344 9.15 -14.84 -9.93
CA ARG A 344 9.60 -14.50 -11.29
C ARG A 344 10.94 -13.75 -11.25
N GLU A 345 11.11 -12.85 -10.28
CA GLU A 345 12.36 -12.12 -10.08
C GLU A 345 13.51 -13.05 -9.65
N ALA A 346 13.26 -14.02 -8.77
CA ALA A 346 14.27 -15.00 -8.38
C ALA A 346 14.67 -15.95 -9.53
N ALA A 347 13.70 -16.42 -10.31
CA ALA A 347 13.92 -17.34 -11.44
C ALA A 347 14.64 -16.70 -12.64
N SER A 348 14.80 -15.37 -12.66
CA SER A 348 15.53 -14.66 -13.72
C SER A 348 16.98 -14.32 -13.31
N VAL A 349 17.41 -14.73 -12.12
CA VAL A 349 18.79 -14.63 -11.64
C VAL A 349 19.46 -16.00 -11.57
N SER A 350 18.68 -17.09 -11.56
CA SER A 350 19.11 -18.47 -11.80
C SER A 350 19.20 -18.75 -13.29
#